data_AF-M3HG39-F1
#
_entry.id   AF-M3HG39-F1
#
_cell.length_a   1.000
_cell.length_b   1.000
_cell.length_c   1.000
_cell.angle_alpha   90.00
_cell.angle_beta   90.00
_cell.angle_gamma   90.00
#
_symmetry.space_group_name_H-M   'P 1'
#
loop_
_entity.id
_entity.type
_entity.pdbx_description
1 polymer ?
#
loop_
_entity_poly.entity_id
_entity_poly.type
_entity_poly.pdbx_seq_one_letter_code
_entity_poly.pdbx_strand_id
1 'polypeptide(L)'
;MSIEEIPQGADVNVIPKNEKKARELIKKLNLKQVKGISRVTFKQRGNLIYAIDSPDVYRSAAGTYVVFGEAKVDDMNQRIAEAQAQQAQQEALQKAAADAGTAEDKSPESITADLEKASLGDAKAEKEEEEDEGEVDETGLDAKDIEIVVEQTQVSRAKAVKALRKHDGDMVNAIMDLS
;
A
#
# COMPACT_ATOMS: atom_id res chain seq x y z
N MET A 1 -19.99 -45.50 -26.06
CA MET A 1 -19.23 -44.25 -26.16
C MET A 1 -18.55 -44.07 -24.82
N SER A 2 -17.23 -44.15 -24.85
CA SER A 2 -16.36 -44.20 -23.67
C SER A 2 -16.52 -42.94 -22.82
N ILE A 3 -16.69 -43.11 -21.52
CA ILE A 3 -16.60 -42.03 -20.55
C ILE A 3 -15.10 -41.77 -20.40
N GLU A 4 -14.62 -40.72 -21.06
CA GLU A 4 -13.26 -40.23 -20.89
C GLU A 4 -13.13 -39.67 -19.46
N GLU A 5 -12.42 -40.40 -18.62
CA GLU A 5 -12.07 -40.01 -17.25
C GLU A 5 -11.27 -38.71 -17.29
N ILE A 6 -11.82 -37.66 -16.68
CA ILE A 6 -11.16 -36.36 -16.58
C ILE A 6 -10.04 -36.50 -15.52
N PRO A 7 -8.76 -36.23 -15.86
CA PRO A 7 -7.66 -36.37 -14.90
C PRO A 7 -7.85 -35.45 -13.70
N GLN A 8 -7.74 -36.01 -12.49
CA GLN A 8 -7.82 -35.28 -11.23
C GLN A 8 -6.71 -34.22 -11.17
N GLY A 9 -7.09 -32.95 -11.20
CA GLY A 9 -6.18 -31.79 -11.28
C GLY A 9 -6.44 -30.85 -12.46
N ALA A 10 -7.38 -31.17 -13.35
CA ALA A 10 -7.87 -30.21 -14.32
C ALA A 10 -8.71 -29.13 -13.62
N ASP A 11 -8.24 -27.88 -13.66
CA ASP A 11 -9.03 -26.71 -13.29
C ASP A 11 -10.22 -26.64 -14.27
N VAL A 12 -11.36 -27.20 -13.86
CA VAL A 12 -12.57 -27.19 -14.68
C VAL A 12 -13.14 -25.78 -14.59
N ASN A 13 -12.57 -24.87 -15.38
CA ASN A 13 -13.12 -23.55 -15.55
C ASN A 13 -14.45 -23.68 -16.30
N VAL A 14 -15.55 -23.55 -15.58
CA VAL A 14 -16.91 -23.71 -16.12
C VAL A 14 -17.24 -22.46 -16.94
N ILE A 15 -16.88 -22.50 -18.22
CA ILE A 15 -17.15 -21.37 -19.14
C ILE A 15 -18.67 -21.25 -19.34
N PRO A 16 -19.28 -20.10 -19.01
CA PRO A 16 -20.71 -19.91 -19.20
C PRO A 16 -21.11 -19.98 -20.68
N LYS A 17 -22.32 -20.48 -20.97
CA LYS A 17 -22.82 -20.64 -22.36
C LYS A 17 -22.74 -19.35 -23.19
N ASN A 18 -22.93 -18.20 -22.54
CA ASN A 18 -22.85 -16.89 -23.19
C ASN A 18 -21.41 -16.57 -23.62
N GLU A 19 -20.43 -16.88 -22.77
CA GLU A 19 -19.02 -16.70 -23.09
C GLU A 19 -18.58 -17.61 -24.23
N LYS A 20 -19.02 -18.88 -24.25
CA LYS A 20 -18.70 -19.81 -25.33
C LYS A 20 -19.16 -19.28 -26.70
N LYS A 21 -20.38 -18.73 -26.78
CA LYS A 21 -20.91 -18.09 -27.99
C LYS A 21 -20.12 -16.84 -28.37
N ALA A 22 -19.76 -16.01 -27.39
CA ALA A 22 -18.96 -14.81 -27.62
C ALA A 22 -17.58 -15.19 -28.17
N ARG A 23 -16.86 -16.14 -27.56
CA ARG A 23 -15.57 -16.64 -28.06
C ARG A 23 -15.64 -17.14 -29.50
N GLU A 24 -16.73 -17.83 -29.87
CA GLU A 24 -16.94 -18.29 -31.24
C GLU A 24 -17.14 -17.13 -32.24
N LEU A 25 -17.89 -16.10 -31.85
CA LEU A 25 -18.06 -14.87 -32.64
C LEU A 25 -16.75 -14.10 -32.79
N ILE A 26 -15.95 -14.01 -31.72
CA ILE A 26 -14.62 -13.36 -31.74
C ILE A 26 -13.67 -14.11 -32.69
N LYS A 27 -13.71 -15.45 -32.69
CA LYS A 27 -12.96 -16.28 -33.64
C LYS A 27 -13.42 -16.06 -35.08
N LYS A 28 -14.73 -15.91 -35.31
CA LYS A 28 -15.31 -15.64 -36.64
C LYS A 28 -14.97 -14.24 -37.17
N LEU A 29 -14.86 -13.25 -36.28
CA LEU A 29 -14.47 -11.86 -36.59
C LEU A 29 -12.96 -11.69 -36.79
N ASN A 30 -12.17 -12.77 -36.69
CA ASN A 30 -10.73 -12.80 -36.93
C ASN A 30 -9.92 -11.83 -36.04
N LEU A 31 -10.36 -11.63 -34.79
CA LEU A 31 -9.63 -10.85 -33.80
C LEU A 31 -8.35 -11.58 -33.35
N LYS A 32 -7.29 -10.82 -33.09
CA LYS A 32 -6.00 -11.38 -32.69
C LYS A 32 -5.96 -11.60 -31.19
N GLN A 33 -5.66 -12.82 -30.75
CA GLN A 33 -5.43 -13.10 -29.32
C GLN A 33 -4.10 -12.47 -28.87
N VAL A 34 -4.12 -11.75 -27.75
CA VAL A 34 -2.94 -11.21 -27.10
C VAL A 34 -2.56 -12.15 -25.96
N LYS A 35 -1.40 -12.80 -26.08
CA LYS A 35 -0.88 -13.73 -25.08
C LYS A 35 -0.02 -12.99 -24.05
N GLY A 36 0.16 -13.60 -22.87
CA GLY A 36 1.05 -13.09 -21.83
C GLY A 36 0.43 -12.03 -20.91
N ILE A 37 -0.90 -11.89 -20.92
CA ILE A 37 -1.59 -11.01 -19.98
C ILE A 37 -1.99 -11.82 -18.76
N SER A 38 -1.38 -11.50 -17.61
CA SER A 38 -1.65 -12.19 -16.34
C SER A 38 -2.80 -11.57 -15.55
N ARG A 39 -3.02 -10.26 -15.70
CA ARG A 39 -4.06 -9.54 -14.96
C ARG A 39 -4.55 -8.34 -15.76
N VAL A 40 -5.87 -8.14 -15.80
CA VAL A 40 -6.50 -6.93 -16.34
C VAL A 40 -7.32 -6.29 -15.24
N THR A 41 -7.18 -4.97 -15.08
CA THR A 41 -7.91 -4.20 -14.06
C THR A 41 -8.70 -3.09 -14.72
N PHE A 42 -9.99 -2.99 -14.39
CA PHE A 42 -10.86 -1.90 -14.81
C PHE A 42 -11.12 -0.99 -13.62
N LYS A 43 -10.62 0.25 -13.68
CA LYS A 43 -10.93 1.29 -12.70
C LYS A 43 -12.23 1.98 -13.11
N GLN A 44 -13.28 1.83 -12.31
CA GLN A 44 -14.53 2.59 -12.49
C GLN A 44 -14.47 3.91 -11.70
N ARG A 45 -15.60 4.64 -11.61
CA ARG A 45 -15.69 5.86 -10.79
C ARG A 45 -15.47 5.52 -9.31
N GLY A 46 -14.69 6.36 -8.62
CA GLY A 46 -14.31 6.16 -7.22
C GLY A 46 -13.11 5.20 -7.06
N ASN A 47 -13.09 4.46 -5.95
CA ASN A 47 -12.07 3.43 -5.63
C ASN A 47 -12.48 2.01 -6.06
N LEU A 48 -13.53 1.85 -6.88
CA LEU A 48 -13.99 0.54 -7.33
C LEU A 48 -13.14 0.03 -8.50
N ILE A 49 -12.42 -1.07 -8.28
CA ILE A 49 -11.58 -1.73 -9.28
C ILE A 49 -12.11 -3.14 -9.53
N TYR A 50 -12.30 -3.51 -10.79
CA TYR A 50 -12.57 -4.89 -11.17
C TYR A 50 -11.28 -5.53 -11.67
N ALA A 51 -10.81 -6.56 -10.97
CA ALA A 51 -9.65 -7.35 -11.36
C ALA A 51 -10.10 -8.66 -12.01
N ILE A 52 -9.48 -8.99 -13.14
CA ILE A 52 -9.60 -10.29 -13.80
C ILE A 52 -8.22 -10.93 -13.79
N ASP A 53 -8.09 -12.02 -13.06
CA ASP A 53 -6.87 -12.83 -13.00
C ASP A 53 -6.85 -13.85 -14.15
N SER A 54 -5.69 -14.03 -14.76
CA SER A 54 -5.47 -14.91 -15.93
C SER A 54 -6.50 -14.74 -17.06
N PRO A 55 -6.71 -13.52 -17.58
CA PRO A 55 -7.71 -13.28 -18.62
C PRO A 55 -7.27 -13.75 -20.01
N ASP A 56 -8.25 -14.11 -20.82
CA ASP A 56 -8.10 -14.30 -22.26
C ASP A 56 -8.45 -13.00 -23.01
N VAL A 57 -7.45 -12.36 -23.59
CA VAL A 57 -7.61 -11.05 -24.25
C VAL A 57 -7.49 -11.16 -25.76
N TYR A 58 -8.42 -10.52 -26.47
CA TYR A 58 -8.42 -10.38 -27.92
C TYR A 58 -8.39 -8.90 -28.30
N ARG A 59 -7.65 -8.55 -29.34
CA ARG A 59 -7.49 -7.18 -29.84
C ARG A 59 -7.97 -7.06 -31.28
N SER A 60 -8.71 -5.99 -31.55
CA SER A 60 -9.09 -5.56 -32.91
C SER A 60 -8.00 -4.67 -33.52
N ALA A 61 -7.97 -4.60 -34.86
CA ALA A 61 -7.06 -3.67 -35.55
C ALA A 61 -7.32 -2.20 -35.19
N ALA A 62 -8.56 -1.87 -34.78
CA ALA A 62 -9.00 -0.54 -34.38
C ALA A 62 -8.65 -0.17 -32.92
N GLY A 63 -7.96 -1.05 -32.18
CA GLY A 63 -7.57 -0.79 -30.79
C GLY A 63 -8.63 -1.11 -29.74
N THR A 64 -9.68 -1.86 -30.10
CA THR A 64 -10.66 -2.39 -29.15
C THR A 64 -10.16 -3.69 -28.53
N TYR A 65 -10.37 -3.87 -27.23
CA TYR A 65 -10.01 -5.08 -26.50
C TYR A 65 -11.27 -5.81 -26.03
N VAL A 66 -11.26 -7.13 -26.15
CA VAL A 66 -12.28 -8.03 -25.60
C VAL A 66 -11.57 -8.91 -24.58
N VAL A 67 -12.05 -8.89 -23.34
CA VAL A 67 -11.44 -9.59 -22.22
C VAL A 67 -12.43 -10.64 -21.72
N PHE A 68 -12.01 -11.90 -21.72
CA PHE A 68 -12.74 -13.02 -21.15
C PHE A 68 -12.10 -13.46 -19.85
N GLY A 69 -12.92 -13.65 -18.83
CA GLY A 69 -12.49 -14.09 -17.50
C GLY A 69 -13.46 -13.63 -16.43
N GLU A 70 -13.24 -14.10 -15.22
CA GLU A 70 -14.09 -13.78 -14.08
C GLU A 70 -13.65 -12.44 -13.47
N ALA A 71 -14.55 -11.46 -13.48
CA ALA A 71 -14.33 -10.17 -12.84
C ALA A 71 -14.60 -10.27 -11.34
N LYS A 72 -13.54 -10.05 -10.56
CA LYS A 72 -13.61 -9.92 -9.10
C LYS A 72 -13.54 -8.43 -8.74
N VAL A 73 -14.32 -8.04 -7.74
CA VAL A 73 -14.21 -6.70 -7.17
C VAL A 73 -12.96 -6.67 -6.28
N ASP A 74 -12.00 -5.83 -6.63
CA ASP A 74 -10.82 -5.54 -5.85
C ASP A 74 -11.07 -4.19 -5.17
N ASP A 75 -11.44 -4.23 -3.89
CA ASP A 75 -11.63 -3.03 -3.06
C ASP A 75 -10.35 -2.77 -2.28
N MET A 76 -9.56 -1.81 -2.75
CA MET A 76 -8.27 -1.48 -2.15
C MET A 76 -8.43 -0.97 -0.70
N ASN A 77 -9.59 -0.39 -0.33
CA ASN A 77 -9.84 0.03 1.05
C ASN A 77 -10.08 -1.17 1.97
N GLN A 78 -10.80 -2.21 1.49
CA GLN A 78 -10.97 -3.44 2.28
C GLN A 78 -9.64 -4.15 2.49
N ARG A 79 -8.82 -4.25 1.43
CA ARG A 79 -7.51 -4.89 1.52
C ARG A 79 -6.55 -4.15 2.47
N ILE A 80 -6.59 -2.82 2.48
CA ILE A 80 -5.81 -2.00 3.43
C ILE A 80 -6.35 -2.16 4.86
N ALA A 81 -7.67 -2.16 5.06
CA ALA A 81 -8.27 -2.34 6.37
C ALA A 81 -7.97 -3.73 6.97
N GLU A 82 -8.03 -4.79 6.17
CA GLU A 82 -7.64 -6.14 6.59
C GLU A 82 -6.14 -6.23 6.92
N ALA A 83 -5.29 -5.59 6.12
CA ALA A 83 -3.84 -5.56 6.38
C ALA A 83 -3.50 -4.79 7.66
N GLN A 84 -4.13 -3.64 7.91
CA GLN A 84 -3.94 -2.85 9.14
C GLN A 84 -4.45 -3.60 10.37
N ALA A 85 -5.58 -4.30 10.28
CA ALA A 85 -6.09 -5.12 11.38
C ALA A 85 -5.14 -6.28 11.74
N GLN A 86 -4.52 -6.91 10.74
CA GLN A 86 -3.53 -7.97 10.97
C GLN A 86 -2.23 -7.44 11.58
N GLN A 87 -1.76 -6.26 11.17
CA GLN A 87 -0.59 -5.62 11.78
C GLN A 87 -0.85 -5.21 13.23
N ALA A 88 -2.01 -4.61 13.52
CA ALA A 88 -2.39 -4.25 14.89
C ALA A 88 -2.51 -5.46 15.82
N GLN A 89 -3.00 -6.61 15.32
CA GLN A 89 -3.02 -7.84 16.11
C GLN A 89 -1.61 -8.41 16.35
N GLN A 90 -0.72 -8.34 15.36
CA GLN A 90 0.67 -8.79 15.54
C GLN A 90 1.43 -7.91 16.53
N GLU A 91 1.22 -6.58 16.53
CA GLU A 91 1.77 -5.69 17.56
C GLU A 91 1.16 -5.94 18.95
N ALA A 92 -0.14 -6.24 19.03
CA ALA A 92 -0.77 -6.59 20.31
C ALA A 92 -0.25 -7.93 20.87
N LEU A 93 -0.01 -8.93 20.01
CA LEU A 93 0.59 -10.21 20.40
C LEU A 93 2.07 -10.07 20.78
N GLN A 94 2.83 -9.18 20.12
CA GLN A 94 4.21 -8.89 20.51
C GLN A 94 4.29 -8.10 21.83
N LYS A 95 3.36 -7.17 22.07
CA LYS A 95 3.23 -6.50 23.38
C LYS A 95 2.76 -7.46 24.49
N ALA A 96 1.88 -8.41 24.19
CA ALA A 96 1.47 -9.44 25.15
C ALA A 96 2.56 -10.51 25.40
N ALA A 97 3.40 -10.83 24.42
CA ALA A 97 4.54 -11.72 24.59
C ALA A 97 5.73 -11.05 25.32
N ALA A 98 5.82 -9.72 25.29
CA ALA A 98 6.72 -8.96 26.16
C ALA A 98 6.22 -8.85 27.62
N ASP A 99 4.90 -9.04 27.85
CA ASP A 99 4.28 -9.05 29.18
C ASP A 99 4.23 -10.46 29.81
N ALA A 100 4.33 -11.53 29.01
CA ALA A 100 4.38 -12.92 29.48
C ALA A 100 5.79 -13.39 29.93
N GLY A 101 6.68 -12.45 30.27
CA GLY A 101 8.05 -12.69 30.71
C GLY A 101 8.31 -12.51 32.20
N THR A 102 7.32 -12.16 33.02
CA THR A 102 7.49 -12.06 34.48
C THR A 102 6.20 -12.41 35.21
N ALA A 103 6.01 -13.70 35.46
CA ALA A 103 5.12 -14.15 36.52
C ALA A 103 5.92 -15.03 37.47
N GLU A 104 6.60 -14.42 38.43
CA GLU A 104 6.79 -15.04 39.75
C GLU A 104 7.04 -14.00 40.85
N ASP A 105 6.20 -14.13 41.87
CA ASP A 105 6.33 -13.73 43.26
C ASP A 105 5.87 -12.35 43.79
N LYS A 106 5.12 -12.47 44.88
CA LYS A 106 4.47 -11.42 45.66
C LYS A 106 5.53 -10.67 46.46
N SER A 107 5.50 -9.33 46.45
CA SER A 107 5.66 -8.48 47.66
C SER A 107 5.42 -7.00 47.36
N PRO A 108 4.77 -6.24 48.27
CA PRO A 108 4.38 -4.83 48.08
C PRO A 108 5.50 -3.80 48.31
N GLU A 109 6.79 -4.19 48.21
CA GLU A 109 7.92 -3.34 48.62
C GLU A 109 8.68 -2.68 47.45
N SER A 110 8.34 -2.98 46.19
CA SER A 110 9.00 -2.40 45.00
C SER A 110 8.34 -1.12 44.47
N ILE A 111 7.16 -0.73 44.97
CA ILE A 111 6.42 0.46 44.51
C ILE A 111 7.08 1.76 45.02
N THR A 112 7.86 1.73 46.11
CA THR A 112 8.47 2.91 46.72
C THR A 112 9.81 3.32 46.12
N ALA A 113 10.48 2.45 45.34
CA ALA A 113 11.79 2.76 44.75
C ALA A 113 11.71 3.48 43.39
N ASP A 114 10.61 3.33 42.66
CA ASP A 114 10.46 3.91 41.31
C ASP A 114 9.96 5.36 41.34
N LEU A 115 9.35 5.80 42.45
CA LEU A 115 8.83 7.17 42.58
C LEU A 115 9.92 8.21 42.92
N GLU A 116 11.05 7.81 43.51
CA GLU A 116 12.12 8.75 43.92
C GLU A 116 13.20 8.97 42.84
N LYS A 117 13.25 8.15 41.78
CA LYS A 117 14.22 8.34 40.69
C LYS A 117 13.75 9.31 39.60
N ALA A 118 12.48 9.75 39.67
CA ALA A 118 11.88 10.69 38.74
C ALA A 118 12.12 12.19 39.09
N SER A 119 12.83 12.53 40.17
CA SER A 119 12.84 13.91 40.70
C SER A 119 14.15 14.70 40.60
N LEU A 120 15.30 14.18 40.18
CA LEU A 120 16.55 14.98 40.15
C LEU A 120 17.54 14.50 39.08
N GLY A 121 17.84 15.34 38.07
CA GLY A 121 19.07 15.21 37.29
C GLY A 121 19.00 15.61 35.80
N ASP A 122 18.79 16.90 35.53
CA ASP A 122 19.09 17.53 34.24
C ASP A 122 20.63 17.62 34.01
N ALA A 123 21.06 17.56 32.74
CA ALA A 123 22.36 18.02 32.16
C ALA A 123 23.34 16.98 31.52
N LYS A 124 23.15 16.82 30.19
CA LYS A 124 24.06 17.29 29.10
C LYS A 124 25.19 16.39 28.51
N ALA A 125 25.14 16.31 27.16
CA ALA A 125 26.15 16.09 26.09
C ALA A 125 26.33 14.66 25.53
N GLU A 126 26.30 14.37 24.22
CA GLU A 126 26.02 15.11 22.96
C GLU A 126 26.13 14.13 21.77
N LYS A 127 25.23 14.29 20.76
CA LYS A 127 25.21 13.87 19.33
C LYS A 127 23.80 13.37 18.95
N GLU A 128 22.87 14.26 18.58
CA GLU A 128 22.62 14.83 17.22
C GLU A 128 22.45 13.71 16.16
N GLU A 129 21.32 13.55 15.45
CA GLU A 129 20.42 14.57 14.88
C GLU A 129 18.91 14.27 15.08
N GLU A 130 18.25 15.31 15.59
CA GLU A 130 16.85 15.78 15.54
C GLU A 130 15.77 14.93 14.83
N GLU A 131 14.95 14.28 15.66
CA GLU A 131 13.48 14.31 15.51
C GLU A 131 13.01 15.75 15.79
N ASP A 132 12.59 16.47 14.75
CA ASP A 132 11.87 17.74 14.87
C ASP A 132 10.41 17.50 14.45
N GLU A 133 9.62 16.96 15.37
CA GLU A 133 8.14 17.02 15.37
C GLU A 133 7.66 18.40 15.86
N GLY A 134 8.26 19.47 15.35
CA GLY A 134 7.83 20.84 15.59
C GLY A 134 6.75 21.26 14.60
N GLU A 135 5.72 21.92 15.10
CA GLU A 135 4.70 22.65 14.32
C GLU A 135 5.42 23.58 13.32
N VAL A 136 5.52 23.13 12.06
CA VAL A 136 6.31 23.83 11.05
C VAL A 136 5.55 25.09 10.65
N ASP A 137 6.04 26.25 11.06
CA ASP A 137 5.48 27.53 10.64
C ASP A 137 5.59 27.66 9.11
N GLU A 138 4.46 27.51 8.42
CA GLU A 138 4.35 27.61 6.96
C GLU A 138 4.17 29.06 6.50
N THR A 139 4.28 30.02 7.43
CA THR A 139 3.98 31.43 7.18
C THR A 139 4.99 32.00 6.18
N GLY A 140 4.50 32.33 4.97
CA GLY A 140 5.29 32.93 3.89
C GLY A 140 5.83 31.95 2.84
N LEU A 141 5.54 30.65 2.95
CA LEU A 141 5.85 29.67 1.91
C LEU A 141 4.57 29.19 1.22
N ASP A 142 4.63 28.94 -0.09
CA ASP A 142 3.48 28.38 -0.81
C ASP A 142 3.34 26.89 -0.47
N ALA A 143 2.14 26.49 -0.06
CA ALA A 143 1.85 25.10 0.30
C ALA A 143 2.09 24.14 -0.88
N LYS A 144 1.96 24.59 -2.13
CA LYS A 144 2.22 23.77 -3.32
C LYS A 144 3.71 23.52 -3.53
N ASP A 145 4.56 24.51 -3.24
CA ASP A 145 6.01 24.34 -3.36
C ASP A 145 6.49 23.32 -2.33
N ILE A 146 5.99 23.38 -1.09
CA ILE A 146 6.28 22.39 -0.04
C ILE A 146 5.86 20.98 -0.49
N GLU A 147 4.66 20.84 -1.07
CA GLU A 147 4.15 19.56 -1.54
C GLU A 147 4.99 18.98 -2.70
N ILE A 148 5.36 19.81 -3.68
CA ILE A 148 6.21 19.38 -4.80
C ILE A 148 7.60 18.98 -4.32
N VAL A 149 8.21 19.73 -3.40
CA VAL A 149 9.52 19.37 -2.84
C VAL A 149 9.45 18.03 -2.09
N VAL A 150 8.43 17.81 -1.25
CA VAL A 150 8.25 16.55 -0.52
C VAL A 150 8.03 15.37 -1.47
N GLU A 151 7.22 15.53 -2.53
CA GLU A 151 6.93 14.46 -3.48
C GLU A 151 8.16 14.08 -4.33
N GLN A 152 8.96 15.06 -4.75
CA GLN A 152 10.15 14.82 -5.58
C GLN A 152 11.35 14.31 -4.78
N THR A 153 11.54 14.77 -3.54
CA THR A 153 12.75 14.47 -2.72
C THR A 153 12.52 13.38 -1.68
N GLN A 154 11.26 12.98 -1.43
CA GLN A 154 10.88 11.99 -0.42
C GLN A 154 11.34 12.31 1.01
N VAL A 155 11.62 13.58 1.34
CA VAL A 155 11.98 14.03 2.69
C VAL A 155 10.75 14.47 3.50
N SER A 156 10.90 14.55 4.83
CA SER A 156 9.82 15.01 5.71
C SER A 156 9.43 16.47 5.41
N ARG A 157 8.16 16.82 5.68
CA ARG A 157 7.62 18.17 5.46
C ARG A 157 8.45 19.25 6.18
N ALA A 158 8.96 18.95 7.38
CA ALA A 158 9.84 19.84 8.12
C ALA A 158 11.17 20.13 7.37
N LYS A 159 11.79 19.11 6.77
CA LYS A 159 13.02 19.27 5.97
C LYS A 159 12.75 20.04 4.68
N ALA A 160 11.62 19.79 4.02
CA ALA A 160 11.22 20.54 2.83
C ALA A 160 10.97 22.02 3.12
N VAL A 161 10.27 22.34 4.22
CA VAL A 161 10.04 23.72 4.66
C VAL A 161 11.36 24.42 5.02
N LYS A 162 12.29 23.73 5.69
CA LYS A 162 13.61 24.28 6.02
C LYS A 162 14.45 24.56 4.76
N ALA A 163 14.42 23.66 3.78
CA ALA A 163 15.12 23.85 2.50
C ALA A 163 14.51 25.00 1.67
N LEU A 164 13.18 25.08 1.62
CA LEU A 164 12.48 26.18 0.95
C LEU A 164 12.75 27.53 1.64
N ARG A 165 12.82 27.58 2.98
CA ARG A 165 13.25 28.80 3.68
C ARG A 165 14.71 29.17 3.40
N LYS A 166 15.60 28.19 3.35
CA LYS A 166 17.04 28.40 3.09
C LYS A 166 17.30 28.98 1.69
N HIS A 167 16.42 28.67 0.73
CA HIS A 167 16.50 29.14 -0.65
C HIS A 167 15.43 30.19 -0.99
N ASP A 168 14.89 30.92 0.00
CA ASP A 168 13.92 32.01 -0.17
C ASP A 168 12.68 31.63 -1.03
N GLY A 169 12.21 30.38 -0.92
CA GLY A 169 11.08 29.84 -1.68
C GLY A 169 11.43 29.32 -3.07
N ASP A 170 12.71 29.26 -3.45
CA ASP A 170 13.14 28.67 -4.72
C ASP A 170 13.06 27.13 -4.67
N MET A 171 11.96 26.61 -5.21
CA MET A 171 11.66 25.19 -5.28
C MET A 171 12.77 24.36 -5.96
N VAL A 172 13.41 24.88 -7.01
CA VAL A 172 14.40 24.09 -7.77
C VAL A 172 15.68 23.94 -6.97
N ASN A 173 16.15 25.03 -6.36
CA ASN A 173 17.33 24.98 -5.51
C ASN A 173 17.08 24.16 -4.24
N ALA A 174 15.87 24.24 -3.66
CA ALA A 174 15.48 23.40 -2.54
C ALA A 174 15.47 21.90 -2.90
N ILE A 175 14.95 21.52 -4.08
CA ILE A 175 14.99 20.13 -4.56
C ILE A 175 16.44 19.67 -4.79
N MET A 176 17.30 20.53 -5.33
CA MET A 176 18.71 20.19 -5.55
C MET A 176 19.49 19.98 -4.25
N ASP A 177 19.19 20.72 -3.19
CA ASP A 177 19.85 20.58 -1.88
C ASP A 177 19.34 19.34 -1.10
N LEU A 178 18.15 18.83 -1.46
CA LEU A 178 17.48 17.70 -0.79
C LEU A 178 17.52 16.37 -1.58
N SER A 179 17.97 16.39 -2.84
CA SER A 179 18.05 15.22 -3.71
C SER A 179 19.31 14.38 -3.51
#